data_AF-A0A922Z957-F1
#
_entry.id   AF-A0A922Z957-F1
#
_cell.length_a   1.000
_cell.length_b   1.000
_cell.length_c   1.000
_cell.angle_alpha   90.00
_cell.angle_beta   90.00
_cell.angle_gamma   90.00
#
_symmetry.space_group_name_H-M   'P 1'
#
loop_
_entity.id
_entity.type
_entity.pdbx_description
1 polymer ?
#
loop_
_entity_poly.entity_id
_entity_poly.type
_entity_poly.pdbx_seq_one_letter_code
_entity_poly.pdbx_strand_id
1 'polypeptide(L)'
;MDRKTRLAVELYKLGVSKDGVVELLSQFSEDEIEQQLIYLPYRKAKRQEAFIVDAIRKSYSPPKEYYYAQTKADLAAAFDAVDQGSQRAVRQGDPQSQGYGAEDSPDPDQANLGLAARQPDDPADLPDFDGSLR
;
A
#
# COMPACT_ATOMS: atom_id res chain seq x y z
N MET A 1 10.02 9.37 -24.91
CA MET A 1 8.65 9.91 -24.96
C MET A 1 8.37 10.48 -23.58
N ASP A 2 8.05 11.76 -23.50
CA ASP A 2 7.88 12.48 -22.23
C ASP A 2 6.64 12.00 -21.46
N ARG A 3 6.71 12.03 -20.12
CA ARG A 3 5.64 11.54 -19.22
C ARG A 3 4.33 12.28 -19.47
N LYS A 4 4.39 13.62 -19.52
CA LYS A 4 3.26 14.50 -19.89
C LYS A 4 2.60 14.13 -21.22
N THR A 5 3.40 13.79 -22.24
CA THR A 5 2.90 13.38 -23.57
C THR A 5 2.22 12.01 -23.50
N ARG A 6 2.75 11.07 -22.71
CA ARG A 6 2.10 9.77 -22.47
C ARG A 6 0.72 9.95 -21.81
N LEU A 7 0.63 10.77 -20.76
CA LEU A 7 -0.63 11.04 -20.07
C LEU A 7 -1.65 11.74 -20.98
N ALA A 8 -1.19 12.68 -21.81
CA ALA A 8 -2.05 13.31 -22.81
C ALA A 8 -2.67 12.28 -23.76
N VAL A 9 -1.86 11.35 -24.29
CA VAL A 9 -2.32 10.28 -25.17
C VAL A 9 -3.33 9.37 -24.48
N GLU A 10 -3.12 9.02 -23.22
CA GLU A 10 -4.07 8.21 -22.43
C GLU A 10 -5.40 8.94 -22.26
N LEU A 11 -5.38 10.23 -21.91
CA LEU A 11 -6.60 11.04 -21.79
C LEU A 11 -7.33 11.17 -23.13
N TYR A 12 -6.63 11.32 -24.25
CA TYR A 12 -7.23 11.34 -25.58
C TYR A 12 -7.91 10.01 -25.94
N LYS A 13 -7.28 8.87 -25.62
CA LYS A 13 -7.87 7.55 -25.85
C LYS A 13 -9.18 7.36 -25.08
N LEU A 14 -9.28 7.97 -23.90
CA LEU A 14 -10.50 7.95 -23.10
C LEU A 14 -11.60 8.87 -23.65
N GLY A 15 -11.31 9.68 -24.67
CA GLY A 15 -12.27 10.59 -25.30
C GLY A 15 -12.30 12.00 -24.72
N VAL A 16 -11.30 12.37 -23.89
CA VAL A 16 -11.18 13.74 -23.37
C VAL A 16 -10.80 14.68 -24.52
N SER A 17 -11.52 15.79 -24.66
CA SER A 17 -11.27 16.80 -25.69
C SER A 17 -9.90 17.47 -25.50
N LYS A 18 -9.31 17.97 -26.59
CA LYS A 18 -7.99 18.63 -26.58
C LYS A 18 -7.88 19.74 -25.54
N ASP A 19 -8.86 20.63 -25.47
CA ASP A 19 -8.90 21.69 -24.46
C ASP A 19 -8.95 21.13 -23.04
N GLY A 20 -9.72 20.08 -22.80
CA GLY A 20 -9.77 19.39 -21.50
C GLY A 20 -8.44 18.76 -21.11
N VAL A 21 -7.72 18.15 -22.06
CA VAL A 21 -6.39 17.59 -21.81
C VAL A 21 -5.38 18.68 -21.44
N VAL A 22 -5.39 19.80 -22.18
CA VAL A 22 -4.49 20.94 -21.90
C VAL A 22 -4.80 21.55 -20.53
N GLU A 23 -6.08 21.72 -20.20
CA GLU A 23 -6.51 22.23 -18.90
C GLU A 23 -6.02 21.32 -17.76
N LEU A 24 -6.31 20.02 -17.84
CA LEU A 24 -5.93 19.06 -16.80
C LEU A 24 -4.41 19.02 -16.59
N LEU A 25 -3.63 18.96 -17.67
CA LEU A 25 -2.17 18.91 -17.63
C LEU A 25 -1.50 20.25 -17.22
N SER A 26 -2.28 21.33 -17.14
CA SER A 26 -1.80 22.64 -16.69
C SER A 26 -2.15 22.91 -15.23
N GLN A 27 -3.29 22.39 -14.76
CA GLN A 27 -3.81 22.62 -13.41
C GLN A 27 -3.40 21.54 -12.41
N PHE A 28 -3.21 20.31 -12.85
CA PHE A 28 -2.93 19.15 -11.98
C PHE A 28 -1.55 18.57 -12.25
N SER A 29 -0.99 17.94 -11.22
CA SER A 29 0.30 17.25 -11.34
C SER A 29 0.18 15.99 -12.19
N GLU A 30 1.29 15.59 -12.82
CA GLU A 30 1.33 14.36 -13.62
C GLU A 30 1.03 13.12 -12.77
N ASP A 31 1.45 13.11 -11.52
CA ASP A 31 1.20 12.03 -10.55
C ASP A 31 -0.28 11.88 -10.22
N GLU A 32 -1.01 12.98 -9.98
CA GLU A 32 -2.45 12.92 -9.71
C GLU A 32 -3.22 12.38 -10.90
N ILE A 33 -2.90 12.84 -12.10
CA ILE A 33 -3.53 12.38 -13.34
C ILE A 33 -3.25 10.89 -13.55
N GLU A 34 -2.00 10.47 -13.36
CA GLU A 34 -1.60 9.07 -13.50
C GLU A 34 -2.33 8.17 -12.49
N GLN A 35 -2.44 8.59 -11.24
CA GLN A 35 -3.18 7.84 -10.21
C GLN A 35 -4.66 7.65 -10.60
N GLN A 36 -5.32 8.70 -11.07
CA GLN A 36 -6.74 8.57 -11.46
C GLN A 36 -6.92 7.67 -12.69
N LEU A 37 -5.97 7.69 -13.63
CA LEU A 37 -5.95 6.75 -14.76
C LEU A 37 -5.80 5.30 -14.29
N ILE A 38 -4.93 5.05 -13.31
CA ILE A 38 -4.76 3.72 -12.69
C ILE A 38 -6.04 3.25 -12.01
N TYR A 39 -6.79 4.15 -11.38
CA TYR A 39 -8.04 3.81 -10.68
C TYR A 39 -9.23 3.58 -11.62
N LEU A 40 -9.21 4.14 -12.82
CA LEU A 40 -10.30 4.08 -13.78
C LEU A 40 -10.86 2.65 -14.04
N PRO A 41 -10.04 1.62 -14.35
CA PRO A 41 -10.55 0.28 -14.62
C PRO A 41 -11.31 -0.35 -13.44
N TYR A 42 -10.96 0.01 -12.21
CA TYR A 42 -11.59 -0.52 -11.00
C TYR A 42 -12.97 0.08 -10.72
N ARG A 43 -13.25 1.28 -11.26
CA ARG A 43 -14.51 2.01 -11.00
C ARG A 43 -15.63 1.71 -12.00
N LYS A 44 -15.33 1.00 -13.11
CA LYS A 44 -16.31 0.55 -14.12
C LYS A 44 -17.30 1.65 -14.57
N ALA A 45 -16.79 2.87 -14.80
CA ALA A 45 -17.63 4.01 -15.19
C ALA A 45 -18.23 3.81 -16.60
N LYS A 46 -19.52 4.16 -16.76
CA LYS A 46 -20.24 4.10 -18.05
C LYS A 46 -19.75 5.12 -19.08
N ARG A 47 -19.26 6.27 -18.62
CA ARG A 47 -18.68 7.36 -19.42
C ARG A 47 -17.31 7.68 -18.85
N GLN A 48 -16.28 7.08 -19.44
CA GLN A 48 -14.92 7.18 -18.91
C GLN A 48 -14.35 8.59 -19.04
N GLU A 49 -14.72 9.31 -20.10
CA GLU A 49 -14.32 10.68 -20.39
C GLU A 49 -14.78 11.67 -19.32
N ALA A 50 -16.08 11.67 -19.00
CA ALA A 50 -16.63 12.57 -18.00
C ALA A 50 -16.17 12.18 -16.60
N PHE A 51 -16.03 10.88 -16.37
CA PHE A 51 -15.60 10.36 -15.09
C PHE A 51 -14.15 10.73 -14.77
N ILE A 52 -13.21 10.57 -15.71
CA ILE A 52 -11.79 10.85 -15.45
C ILE A 52 -11.56 12.35 -15.18
N VAL A 53 -12.26 13.22 -15.90
CA VAL A 53 -12.19 14.67 -15.67
C VAL A 53 -12.70 15.02 -14.28
N ASP A 54 -13.85 14.48 -13.87
CA ASP A 54 -14.42 14.72 -12.55
C ASP A 54 -13.56 14.13 -11.42
N ALA A 55 -12.99 12.94 -11.64
CA ALA A 55 -12.13 12.25 -10.68
C ALA A 55 -10.81 12.98 -10.44
N ILE A 56 -10.20 13.56 -11.48
CA ILE A 56 -9.00 14.39 -11.34
C ILE A 56 -9.34 15.69 -10.62
N ARG A 57 -10.40 16.39 -11.04
CA ARG A 57 -10.80 17.68 -10.44
C ARG A 57 -11.14 17.59 -8.96
N LYS A 58 -11.66 16.45 -8.52
CA LYS A 58 -12.07 16.20 -7.12
C LYS A 58 -11.10 15.30 -6.37
N SER A 59 -9.94 14.97 -6.95
CA SER A 59 -8.90 14.12 -6.37
C SER A 59 -9.47 12.86 -5.70
N TYR A 60 -10.24 12.07 -6.44
CA TYR A 60 -10.96 10.94 -5.86
C TYR A 60 -10.04 9.90 -5.22
N SER A 61 -10.40 9.45 -4.01
CA SER A 61 -9.66 8.44 -3.24
C SER A 61 -9.65 7.07 -3.93
N PRO A 62 -8.64 6.22 -3.70
CA PRO A 62 -8.49 4.93 -4.39
C PRO A 62 -9.73 4.03 -4.21
N PRO A 63 -10.18 3.33 -5.27
CA PRO A 63 -11.32 2.43 -5.17
C PRO A 63 -10.96 1.19 -4.34
N LYS A 64 -11.94 0.62 -3.62
CA LYS A 64 -11.72 -0.52 -2.72
C LYS A 64 -11.10 -1.72 -3.45
N GLU A 65 -11.53 -1.95 -4.68
CA GLU A 65 -11.06 -2.99 -5.59
C GLU A 65 -9.57 -2.86 -5.94
N TYR A 66 -9.00 -1.66 -5.89
CA TYR A 66 -7.56 -1.43 -6.11
C TYR A 66 -6.73 -2.11 -5.01
N TYR A 67 -7.12 -1.97 -3.74
CA TYR A 67 -6.42 -2.60 -2.61
C TYR A 67 -6.50 -4.14 -2.66
N TYR A 68 -7.63 -4.69 -3.11
CA TYR A 68 -7.78 -6.14 -3.29
C TYR A 68 -6.96 -6.70 -4.45
N ALA A 69 -6.78 -5.93 -5.53
CA ALA A 69 -5.94 -6.33 -6.64
C ALA A 69 -4.45 -6.33 -6.26
N GLN A 70 -4.01 -5.32 -5.51
CA GLN A 70 -2.63 -5.20 -5.06
C GLN A 70 -2.24 -6.35 -4.11
N THR A 71 -3.10 -6.67 -3.15
CA THR A 71 -2.87 -7.80 -2.22
C THR A 71 -2.89 -9.16 -2.92
N LYS A 72 -3.73 -9.36 -3.94
CA LYS A 72 -3.73 -10.60 -4.73
C LYS A 72 -2.47 -10.75 -5.59
N ALA A 73 -1.98 -9.67 -6.18
CA ALA A 73 -0.75 -9.70 -6.99
C ALA A 73 0.49 -10.00 -6.12
N ASP A 74 0.57 -9.38 -4.95
CA ASP A 74 1.64 -9.61 -3.98
C ASP A 74 1.63 -11.06 -3.46
N LEU A 75 0.43 -11.57 -3.14
CA LEU A 75 0.26 -12.96 -2.72
C LEU A 75 0.61 -13.96 -3.84
N ALA A 76 0.21 -13.69 -5.08
CA ALA A 76 0.57 -14.52 -6.24
C ALA A 76 2.09 -14.54 -6.49
N ALA A 77 2.76 -13.40 -6.34
CA ALA A 77 4.23 -13.32 -6.41
C ALA A 77 4.92 -14.08 -5.27
N ALA A 78 4.36 -14.03 -4.06
CA ALA A 78 4.85 -14.81 -2.93
C ALA A 78 4.69 -16.33 -3.15
N PHE A 79 3.59 -16.77 -3.77
CA PHE A 79 3.38 -18.19 -4.10
C PHE A 79 4.30 -18.67 -5.24
N ASP A 80 4.54 -17.87 -6.28
CA ASP A 80 5.50 -18.20 -7.35
C ASP A 80 6.94 -18.35 -6.81
N ALA A 81 7.33 -17.51 -5.86
CA ALA A 81 8.63 -17.61 -5.18
C ALA A 81 8.80 -18.91 -4.36
N VAL A 82 7.71 -19.45 -3.79
CA VAL A 82 7.71 -20.72 -3.05
C VAL A 82 7.83 -21.93 -3.99
N ASP A 83 7.20 -21.88 -5.16
CA ASP A 83 7.32 -22.93 -6.18
C ASP A 83 8.75 -22.97 -6.77
N GLN A 84 9.34 -21.81 -7.06
CA GLN A 84 10.74 -21.72 -7.51
C GLN A 84 11.76 -22.08 -6.42
N GLY A 85 11.42 -21.90 -5.13
CA GLY A 85 12.23 -22.36 -4.00
C GLY A 85 12.29 -23.90 -3.88
N SER A 86 11.29 -24.59 -4.41
CA SER A 86 11.17 -26.05 -4.33
C SER A 86 11.97 -26.79 -5.43
N GLN A 87 12.40 -26.09 -6.49
CA GLN A 87 13.22 -26.67 -7.56
C GLN A 87 14.73 -26.52 -7.36
N ARG A 88 15.18 -25.87 -6.27
CA ARG A 88 16.61 -25.70 -5.95
C ARG A 88 17.17 -26.68 -4.93
N ALA A 89 16.41 -27.70 -4.53
CA ALA A 89 16.82 -28.68 -3.54
C ALA A 89 16.86 -30.12 -4.08
N VAL A 90 17.36 -30.33 -5.31
CA VAL A 90 17.75 -31.67 -5.77
C VAL A 90 19.06 -31.57 -6.54
N ARG A 91 20.18 -31.37 -5.85
CA ARG A 91 21.51 -31.86 -6.28
C ARG A 91 22.58 -31.68 -5.19
N GLN A 92 23.03 -32.85 -4.71
CA GLN A 92 24.35 -33.18 -4.13
C GLN A 92 24.79 -32.53 -2.81
N GLY A 93 25.00 -33.39 -1.82
CA GLY A 93 25.83 -33.13 -0.64
C GLY A 93 25.64 -34.20 0.45
N ASP A 94 26.50 -35.22 0.42
CA ASP A 94 26.73 -36.36 1.31
C ASP A 94 26.18 -36.38 2.76
N PRO A 95 25.81 -37.57 3.28
CA PRO A 95 25.55 -37.77 4.70
C PRO A 95 26.87 -38.07 5.43
N GLN A 96 27.31 -37.15 6.29
CA GLN A 96 28.29 -37.50 7.33
C GLN A 96 27.70 -37.28 8.72
N SER A 97 27.14 -38.39 9.22
CA SER A 97 26.94 -38.65 10.64
C SER A 97 28.29 -38.71 11.34
N GLN A 98 28.44 -38.04 12.48
CA GLN A 98 29.04 -38.52 13.74
C GLN A 98 29.63 -37.37 14.55
N GLY A 99 29.32 -37.38 15.85
CA GLY A 99 30.10 -36.63 16.85
C GLY A 99 29.31 -36.28 18.10
N TYR A 100 29.06 -37.27 18.96
CA TYR A 100 28.60 -37.08 20.33
C TYR A 100 29.64 -36.27 21.13
N GLY A 101 29.19 -35.29 21.91
CA GLY A 101 30.00 -34.57 22.90
C GLY A 101 29.08 -33.92 23.94
N ALA A 102 29.07 -34.52 25.13
CA ALA A 102 28.28 -34.17 26.31
C ALA A 102 28.51 -32.73 26.79
N GLU A 103 27.43 -32.02 27.15
CA GLU A 103 27.07 -31.59 28.52
C GLU A 103 27.99 -30.51 29.12
N ASP A 104 27.51 -29.27 29.17
CA ASP A 104 27.60 -28.40 30.36
C ASP A 104 26.59 -27.23 30.25
N SER A 105 25.50 -27.32 31.02
CA SER A 105 24.69 -26.18 31.52
C SER A 105 25.04 -26.09 33.02
N PRO A 106 24.90 -24.95 33.75
CA PRO A 106 24.04 -23.78 33.51
C PRO A 106 24.78 -22.42 33.78
N ASP A 107 24.23 -21.23 33.49
CA ASP A 107 23.45 -20.44 34.48
C ASP A 107 22.75 -19.23 33.81
N PRO A 108 21.48 -18.92 34.17
CA PRO A 108 20.78 -17.70 33.78
C PRO A 108 21.00 -16.57 34.81
N ASP A 109 21.80 -15.56 34.45
CA ASP A 109 21.93 -14.36 35.27
C ASP A 109 20.63 -13.52 35.23
N GLN A 110 19.83 -13.68 36.28
CA GLN A 110 18.80 -12.74 36.70
C GLN A 110 19.45 -11.56 37.44
N ALA A 111 19.58 -10.39 36.81
CA ALA A 111 19.75 -9.14 37.55
C ALA A 111 19.49 -7.87 36.70
N ASN A 112 18.23 -7.56 36.38
CA ASN A 112 17.79 -6.16 36.43
C ASN A 112 16.26 -6.01 36.49
N LEU A 113 15.69 -6.29 37.67
CA LEU A 113 14.38 -5.78 38.09
C LEU A 113 14.52 -4.28 38.38
N GLY A 114 14.58 -3.48 37.31
CA GLY A 114 14.51 -2.02 37.35
C GLY A 114 13.06 -1.55 37.45
N LEU A 115 12.56 -1.50 38.68
CA LEU A 115 11.32 -0.85 39.08
C LEU A 115 11.32 0.62 38.62
N ALA A 116 10.53 0.97 37.60
CA ALA A 116 10.20 2.35 37.28
C ALA A 116 8.67 2.50 37.09
N ALA A 117 8.06 2.97 38.18
CA ALA A 117 6.88 3.83 38.25
C ALA A 117 5.86 3.79 37.09
N ARG A 118 4.79 3.03 37.31
CA ARG A 118 3.39 3.49 37.32
C ARG A 118 3.18 4.94 36.85
N GLN A 119 2.64 5.10 35.64
CA GLN A 119 1.97 6.33 35.20
C GLN A 119 0.77 5.97 34.30
N PRO A 120 -0.47 6.02 34.78
CA PRO A 120 -1.63 6.25 33.96
C PRO A 120 -2.03 7.73 34.08
N ASP A 121 -1.43 8.60 33.28
CA ASP A 121 -1.95 9.93 33.02
C ASP A 121 -2.69 9.90 31.70
N ASP A 122 -4.02 9.69 31.76
CA ASP A 122 -4.97 10.39 30.88
C ASP A 122 -6.41 10.16 31.39
N PRO A 123 -6.87 10.86 32.44
CA PRO A 123 -8.30 11.01 32.65
C PRO A 123 -8.83 11.98 31.59
N ALA A 124 -9.52 11.38 30.61
CA ALA A 124 -10.50 11.99 29.71
C ALA A 124 -10.91 13.42 30.10
N ASP A 125 -10.41 14.39 29.34
CA ASP A 125 -10.95 15.74 29.25
C ASP A 125 -12.36 15.65 28.63
N LEU A 126 -13.37 15.49 29.50
CA LEU A 126 -14.77 15.64 29.16
C LEU A 126 -15.07 17.15 29.12
N PRO A 127 -15.59 17.71 28.01
CA PRO A 127 -16.03 19.08 28.01
C PRO A 127 -17.25 19.24 28.93
N ASP A 128 -17.10 20.07 29.95
CA ASP A 128 -18.18 20.54 30.82
C ASP A 128 -19.17 21.36 29.97
N PHE A 129 -20.31 20.76 29.63
CA PHE A 129 -21.42 21.43 28.99
C PHE A 129 -22.15 22.28 30.03
N ASP A 130 -21.60 23.45 30.38
CA ASP A 130 -22.34 24.48 31.11
C ASP A 130 -23.33 25.15 30.14
N GLY A 131 -24.55 24.63 30.18
CA GLY A 131 -25.70 25.13 29.43
C GLY A 131 -26.13 26.51 29.91
N SER A 132 -25.44 27.55 29.44
CA SER A 132 -25.91 28.92 29.54
C SER A 132 -27.06 29.15 28.54
N LEU A 133 -28.27 28.75 28.92
CA LEU A 133 -29.52 29.21 28.31
C LEU A 133 -30.20 30.20 29.27
N ARG A 134 -30.14 31.48 28.87
CA ARG A 134 -31.07 32.60 29.14
C ARG A 134 -31.56 32.84 30.57
#